data_AF-A0A970KJ55-F1
#
_entry.id   AF-A0A970KJ55-F1
#
_cell.length_a   1.000
_cell.length_b   1.000
_cell.length_c   1.000
_cell.angle_alpha   90.00
_cell.angle_beta   90.00
_cell.angle_gamma   90.00
#
_symmetry.space_group_name_H-M   'P 1'
#
loop_
_entity.id
_entity.type
_entity.pdbx_description
1 polymer ?
#
loop_
_entity_poly.entity_id
_entity_poly.type
_entity_poly.pdbx_seq_one_letter_code
_entity_poly.pdbx_strand_id
1 'polypeptide(L)'
;MAAAIVLTILGGPALLHVPAANETKAREARRERTYRALLEKYDPFGLELGATLKAVEARLGPPAITARLDADCEMRYYGSVEHGLMGNRNLMWLVLVFDKDKVIRIFADDFVDYGKIKKLEEGLAGGGGT
;
A
#
# COMPACT_ATOMS: atom_id res chain seq x y z
N MET A 1 16.62 25.46 -27.16
CA MET A 1 17.22 26.69 -26.59
C MET A 1 17.99 26.28 -25.34
N ALA A 2 19.32 26.39 -25.37
CA ALA A 2 20.20 26.01 -24.27
C ALA A 2 20.32 27.17 -23.28
N ALA A 3 20.04 26.92 -22.00
CA ALA A 3 20.25 27.90 -20.94
C ALA A 3 21.70 27.80 -20.45
N ALA A 4 22.40 28.94 -20.46
CA ALA A 4 23.80 29.06 -20.06
C ALA A 4 23.98 28.81 -18.56
N ILE A 5 24.92 27.94 -18.21
CA ILE A 5 25.45 27.79 -16.85
C ILE A 5 26.63 28.76 -16.73
N VAL A 6 26.44 29.86 -16.00
CA VAL A 6 27.55 30.75 -15.63
C VAL A 6 28.19 30.16 -14.36
N LEU A 7 29.40 29.62 -14.50
CA LEU A 7 30.20 29.09 -13.40
C LEU A 7 31.21 30.17 -12.98
N THR A 8 30.90 30.93 -11.92
CA THR A 8 31.87 31.79 -11.25
C THR A 8 32.42 31.04 -10.05
N ILE A 9 33.67 30.57 -10.14
CA ILE A 9 34.38 29.93 -9.03
C ILE A 9 35.10 31.03 -8.24
N LEU A 10 34.56 31.39 -7.07
CA LEU A 10 35.28 32.13 -6.04
C LEU A 10 35.07 31.40 -4.71
N GLY A 11 36.19 31.10 -4.03
CA GLY A 11 36.32 30.09 -2.99
C GLY A 11 35.38 30.19 -1.79
N GLY A 12 34.85 29.04 -1.40
CA GLY A 12 34.06 28.78 -0.20
C GLY A 12 33.38 27.41 -0.35
N PRO A 13 33.19 26.60 0.70
CA PRO A 13 32.54 25.30 0.56
C PRO A 13 31.13 25.54 0.02
N ALA A 14 30.89 25.06 -1.20
CA ALA A 14 29.59 25.09 -1.83
C ALA A 14 28.65 24.23 -0.99
N LEU A 15 27.93 24.86 -0.06
CA LEU A 15 26.70 24.31 0.49
C LEU A 15 25.73 24.24 -0.69
N LEU A 16 25.66 23.05 -1.28
CA LEU A 16 24.68 22.68 -2.30
C LEU A 16 23.29 22.88 -1.68
N HIS A 17 22.72 24.07 -1.85
CA HIS A 17 21.34 24.35 -1.49
C HIS A 17 20.48 23.67 -2.56
N VAL A 18 20.19 22.38 -2.35
CA VAL A 18 19.21 21.67 -3.16
C VAL A 18 17.86 22.33 -2.86
N PRO A 19 17.20 22.99 -3.83
CA PRO A 19 15.96 23.69 -3.55
C PRO A 19 14.90 22.67 -3.13
N ALA A 20 14.18 22.94 -2.04
CA ALA A 20 13.11 22.10 -1.47
C ALA A 20 12.04 21.65 -2.49
N ALA A 21 11.90 22.37 -3.61
CA ALA A 21 11.06 21.97 -4.75
C ALA A 21 11.49 20.65 -5.41
N ASN A 22 12.78 20.32 -5.39
CA ASN A 22 13.32 19.09 -5.97
C ASN A 22 13.06 17.87 -5.06
N GLU A 23 13.14 18.07 -3.74
CA GLU A 23 12.80 17.05 -2.74
C GLU A 23 11.29 16.75 -2.74
N THR A 24 10.46 17.77 -2.89
CA THR A 24 9.00 17.62 -2.99
C THR A 24 8.61 16.77 -4.20
N LYS A 25 9.14 17.09 -5.39
CA LYS A 25 8.92 16.30 -6.61
C LYS A 25 9.44 14.87 -6.50
N ALA A 26 10.60 14.67 -5.88
CA ALA A 26 11.16 13.34 -5.66
C ALA A 26 10.28 12.50 -4.71
N ARG A 27 9.73 13.13 -3.66
CA ARG A 27 8.82 12.48 -2.71
C ARG A 27 7.49 12.10 -3.36
N GLU A 28 6.93 12.98 -4.20
CA GLU A 28 5.73 12.69 -4.98
C GLU A 28 5.96 11.56 -5.99
N ALA A 29 7.08 11.58 -6.72
CA ALA A 29 7.43 10.52 -7.66
C ALA A 29 7.70 9.17 -6.98
N ARG A 30 8.21 9.18 -5.74
CA ARG A 30 8.34 7.95 -4.94
C ARG A 30 6.98 7.43 -4.51
N ARG A 31 6.11 8.30 -3.98
CA ARG A 31 4.73 7.95 -3.61
C ARG A 31 3.96 7.35 -4.78
N GLU A 32 4.01 7.97 -5.95
CA GLU A 32 3.33 7.48 -7.16
C GLU A 32 3.83 6.08 -7.58
N ARG A 33 5.15 5.86 -7.51
CA ARG A 33 5.73 4.53 -7.81
C ARG A 33 5.29 3.48 -6.81
N THR A 34 5.33 3.80 -5.52
CA THR A 34 4.82 2.90 -4.46
C THR A 34 3.34 2.60 -4.70
N TYR A 35 2.55 3.62 -4.98
CA TYR A 35 1.13 3.47 -5.24
C TYR A 35 0.86 2.54 -6.43
N ARG A 36 1.51 2.72 -7.58
CA ARG A 36 1.34 1.81 -8.72
C ARG A 36 1.74 0.37 -8.40
N ALA A 37 2.84 0.17 -7.68
CA ALA A 37 3.28 -1.16 -7.27
C ALA A 37 2.26 -1.84 -6.34
N LEU A 38 1.60 -1.08 -5.46
CA LEU A 38 0.55 -1.59 -4.59
C LEU A 38 -0.72 -1.95 -5.37
N LEU A 39 -1.08 -1.18 -6.42
CA LEU A 39 -2.23 -1.51 -7.29
C LEU A 39 -2.01 -2.85 -7.98
N GLU A 40 -0.82 -3.07 -8.52
CA GLU A 40 -0.46 -4.34 -9.18
C GLU A 40 -0.42 -5.50 -8.17
N LYS A 41 0.18 -5.26 -7.00
CA LYS A 41 0.28 -6.27 -5.94
C LYS A 41 -1.10 -6.75 -5.49
N TYR A 42 -2.01 -5.82 -5.23
CA TYR A 42 -3.36 -6.08 -4.73
C TYR A 42 -4.41 -6.10 -5.85
N ASP A 43 -4.01 -6.38 -7.09
CA ASP A 43 -4.94 -6.61 -8.19
C ASP A 43 -5.73 -7.92 -7.96
N PRO A 44 -7.08 -7.87 -7.82
CA PRO A 44 -7.90 -9.07 -7.62
C PRO A 44 -7.83 -10.04 -8.81
N PHE A 45 -7.62 -9.55 -10.04
CA PHE A 45 -7.61 -10.39 -11.23
C PHE A 45 -6.36 -11.27 -11.35
N GLY A 46 -5.32 -10.98 -10.58
CA GLY A 46 -4.16 -11.85 -10.50
C GLY A 46 -4.32 -13.02 -9.53
N LEU A 47 -5.40 -13.08 -8.76
CA LEU A 47 -5.64 -14.13 -7.78
C LEU A 47 -6.63 -15.16 -8.31
N GLU A 48 -6.42 -16.42 -7.95
CA GLU A 48 -7.23 -17.53 -8.42
C GLU A 48 -8.02 -18.17 -7.28
N LEU A 49 -9.26 -18.55 -7.56
CA LEU A 49 -10.01 -19.43 -6.68
C LEU A 49 -9.31 -20.79 -6.60
N GLY A 50 -9.26 -21.37 -5.42
CA GLY A 50 -8.51 -22.61 -5.14
C GLY A 50 -7.00 -22.40 -4.95
N ALA A 51 -6.48 -21.18 -5.04
CA ALA A 51 -5.12 -20.88 -4.61
C ALA A 51 -4.93 -21.26 -3.12
N THR A 52 -3.77 -21.79 -2.76
CA THR A 52 -3.45 -22.10 -1.37
C THR A 52 -3.14 -20.84 -0.59
N LEU A 53 -3.32 -20.86 0.73
CA LEU A 53 -2.89 -19.76 1.59
C LEU A 53 -1.41 -19.44 1.37
N LYS A 54 -0.57 -20.47 1.29
CA LYS A 54 0.87 -20.31 1.04
C LYS A 54 1.16 -19.57 -0.27
N ALA A 55 0.44 -19.89 -1.34
CA ALA A 55 0.62 -19.22 -2.64
C ALA A 55 0.19 -17.75 -2.56
N VAL A 56 -0.93 -17.48 -1.88
CA VAL A 56 -1.41 -16.11 -1.64
C VAL A 56 -0.40 -15.31 -0.82
N GLU A 57 0.09 -15.84 0.30
CA GLU A 57 1.06 -15.15 1.16
C GLU A 57 2.41 -14.95 0.48
N ALA A 58 2.84 -15.85 -0.40
CA ALA A 58 4.05 -15.66 -1.21
C ALA A 58 3.93 -14.44 -2.14
N ARG A 59 2.71 -14.13 -2.62
CA ARG A 59 2.44 -12.97 -3.48
C ARG A 59 2.16 -11.69 -2.68
N LEU A 60 1.23 -11.77 -1.73
CA LEU A 60 0.66 -10.60 -1.05
C LEU A 60 1.40 -10.26 0.26
N GLY A 61 2.17 -11.20 0.80
CA GLY A 61 2.68 -11.13 2.17
C GLY A 61 1.64 -11.55 3.20
N PRO A 62 1.90 -11.32 4.49
CA PRO A 62 0.93 -11.62 5.56
C PRO A 62 -0.30 -10.70 5.47
N PRO A 63 -1.48 -11.17 5.90
CA PRO A 63 -2.67 -10.33 5.97
C PRO A 63 -2.53 -9.28 7.08
N ALA A 64 -3.19 -8.13 6.89
CA ALA A 64 -3.32 -7.11 7.93
C ALA A 64 -4.36 -7.50 8.98
N ILE A 65 -5.40 -8.25 8.59
CA ILE A 65 -6.46 -8.74 9.48
C ILE A 65 -6.78 -10.18 9.10
N THR A 66 -6.94 -11.03 10.10
CA THR A 66 -7.58 -12.34 9.97
C THR A 66 -8.81 -12.37 10.85
N ALA A 67 -9.97 -12.68 10.26
CA ALA A 67 -11.25 -12.81 10.93
C ALA A 67 -11.79 -14.22 10.71
N ARG A 68 -11.84 -15.02 11.77
CA ARG A 68 -12.40 -16.37 11.70
C ARG A 68 -13.91 -16.31 11.56
N LEU A 69 -14.45 -17.03 10.59
CA LEU A 69 -15.89 -17.23 10.41
C LEU A 69 -16.30 -18.49 11.17
N ASP A 70 -15.67 -19.61 10.83
CA ASP A 70 -16.04 -20.95 11.29
C ASP A 70 -14.77 -21.74 11.71
N ALA A 71 -14.91 -23.04 11.99
CA ALA A 71 -13.77 -23.90 12.33
C ALA A 71 -12.71 -23.94 11.22
N ASP A 72 -13.16 -24.04 9.97
CA ASP A 72 -12.29 -24.15 8.79
C ASP A 72 -12.35 -22.91 7.89
N CYS A 73 -13.24 -21.96 8.16
CA CYS A 73 -13.45 -20.81 7.30
C CYS A 73 -12.95 -19.51 7.95
N GLU A 74 -12.18 -18.72 7.19
CA GLU A 74 -11.68 -17.42 7.64
C GLU A 74 -11.62 -16.39 6.51
N MET A 75 -11.73 -15.13 6.89
CA MET A 75 -11.53 -13.99 6.00
C MET A 75 -10.21 -13.32 6.31
N ARG A 76 -9.43 -13.02 5.27
CA ARG A 76 -8.14 -12.35 5.40
C ARG A 76 -8.14 -11.07 4.58
N TYR A 77 -7.73 -9.98 5.21
CA TYR A 77 -7.71 -8.65 4.64
C TYR A 77 -6.26 -8.30 4.29
N TYR A 78 -6.02 -7.99 3.02
CA TYR A 78 -4.74 -7.61 2.48
C TYR A 78 -4.83 -6.20 1.93
N GLY A 79 -3.84 -5.37 2.23
CA GLY A 79 -3.80 -3.99 1.75
C GLY A 79 -2.67 -3.22 2.39
N SER A 80 -2.60 -1.93 2.07
CA SER A 80 -1.68 -0.99 2.69
C SER A 80 -2.44 -0.05 3.61
N VAL A 81 -2.11 -0.05 4.90
CA VAL A 81 -2.72 0.87 5.87
C VAL A 81 -2.23 2.31 5.64
N GLU A 82 -0.98 2.49 5.21
CA GLU A 82 -0.39 3.81 4.91
C GLU A 82 -1.02 4.47 3.67
N HIS A 83 -1.43 3.67 2.69
CA HIS A 83 -1.97 4.13 1.42
C HIS A 83 -3.47 3.77 1.23
N GLY A 84 -4.16 3.41 2.32
CA GLY A 84 -5.53 2.90 2.35
C GLY A 84 -6.61 3.97 2.19
N LEU A 85 -7.72 3.84 2.92
CA LEU A 85 -8.95 4.65 2.81
C LEU A 85 -8.70 6.16 2.87
N MET A 86 -7.72 6.59 3.66
CA MET A 86 -7.36 8.00 3.81
C MET A 86 -6.43 8.53 2.70
N GLY A 87 -5.86 7.65 1.87
CA GLY A 87 -4.80 7.97 0.91
C GLY A 87 -5.26 8.49 -0.45
N ASN A 88 -6.23 7.85 -1.10
CA ASN A 88 -6.96 8.34 -2.28
C ASN A 88 -7.98 7.29 -2.76
N ARG A 89 -8.93 7.74 -3.59
CA ARG A 89 -10.20 7.11 -4.03
C ARG A 89 -10.20 5.67 -4.58
N ASN A 90 -9.07 4.98 -4.73
CA ASN A 90 -9.06 3.57 -5.16
C ASN A 90 -8.57 2.71 -4.01
N LEU A 91 -9.47 1.91 -3.47
CA LEU A 91 -9.24 1.14 -2.26
C LEU A 91 -8.33 -0.03 -2.58
N MET A 92 -7.08 0.05 -2.10
CA MET A 92 -6.07 -0.97 -2.27
C MET A 92 -6.24 -2.12 -1.27
N TRP A 93 -7.47 -2.55 -1.10
CA TRP A 93 -7.84 -3.59 -0.14
C TRP A 93 -8.48 -4.76 -0.85
N LEU A 94 -8.02 -5.94 -0.47
CA LEU A 94 -8.57 -7.22 -0.87
C LEU A 94 -9.02 -7.97 0.37
N VAL A 95 -10.16 -8.65 0.26
CA VAL A 95 -10.59 -9.65 1.24
C VAL A 95 -10.69 -10.98 0.55
N LEU A 96 -9.95 -11.95 1.07
CA LEU A 96 -9.99 -13.31 0.60
C LEU A 96 -10.70 -14.15 1.65
N VAL A 97 -11.68 -14.94 1.21
CA VAL A 97 -12.32 -15.95 2.05
C VAL A 97 -11.65 -17.28 1.77
N PHE A 98 -11.15 -17.91 2.82
CA PHE A 98 -10.56 -19.23 2.79
C PHE A 98 -11.52 -20.24 3.41
N ASP A 99 -11.64 -21.40 2.77
CA ASP A 99 -12.12 -22.62 3.39
C ASP A 99 -10.95 -23.61 3.46
N LYS A 100 -10.60 -23.99 4.69
CA LYS A 100 -9.37 -24.69 5.07
C LYS A 100 -8.14 -23.91 4.64
N ASP A 101 -7.57 -24.26 3.49
CA ASP A 101 -6.35 -23.66 2.94
C ASP A 101 -6.59 -23.01 1.58
N LYS A 102 -7.84 -22.93 1.11
CA LYS A 102 -8.16 -22.61 -0.28
C LYS A 102 -9.01 -21.37 -0.40
N VAL A 103 -8.64 -20.47 -1.31
CA VAL A 103 -9.46 -19.30 -1.63
C VAL A 103 -10.77 -19.73 -2.26
N ILE A 104 -11.90 -19.35 -1.66
CA ILE A 104 -13.23 -19.63 -2.19
C ILE A 104 -13.96 -18.37 -2.65
N ARG A 105 -13.56 -17.19 -2.16
CA ARG A 105 -14.10 -15.88 -2.59
C ARG A 105 -13.05 -14.79 -2.51
N ILE A 106 -13.19 -13.79 -3.38
CA ILE A 106 -12.33 -12.62 -3.47
C ILE A 106 -13.25 -11.40 -3.52
N PHE A 107 -13.04 -10.46 -2.61
CA PHE A 107 -13.71 -9.16 -2.59
C PHE A 107 -12.66 -8.05 -2.72
N ALA A 108 -12.99 -7.03 -3.50
CA ALA A 108 -12.15 -5.86 -3.75
C ALA A 108 -13.01 -4.60 -3.74
N ASP A 109 -12.35 -3.45 -3.73
CA ASP A 109 -12.98 -2.13 -3.84
C ASP A 109 -14.11 -1.94 -2.80
N ASP A 110 -15.31 -1.59 -3.27
CA ASP A 110 -16.48 -1.26 -2.45
C ASP A 110 -17.07 -2.44 -1.67
N PHE A 111 -16.63 -3.67 -1.94
CA PHE A 111 -17.12 -4.86 -1.27
C PHE A 111 -16.35 -5.21 0.00
N VAL A 112 -15.34 -4.42 0.36
CA VAL A 112 -14.54 -4.63 1.56
C VAL A 112 -15.17 -3.95 2.79
N ASP A 113 -15.12 -4.62 3.95
CA ASP A 113 -15.63 -4.06 5.22
C ASP A 113 -14.75 -2.90 5.73
N TYR A 114 -15.19 -1.69 5.41
CA TYR A 114 -14.55 -0.44 5.82
C TYR A 114 -14.44 -0.27 7.34
N GLY A 115 -15.39 -0.78 8.11
CA GLY A 115 -15.41 -0.63 9.57
C GLY A 115 -14.24 -1.35 10.24
N LYS A 116 -13.76 -2.45 9.64
CA LYS A 116 -12.59 -3.18 10.10
C LYS A 116 -11.29 -2.48 9.72
N ILE A 117 -11.19 -1.95 8.50
CA ILE A 117 -10.00 -1.26 8.01
C ILE A 117 -9.76 0.04 8.78
N LYS A 118 -10.82 0.84 8.98
CA LYS A 118 -10.73 2.16 9.61
C LYS A 118 -10.06 2.11 10.99
N LYS A 119 -10.35 1.08 11.79
CA LYS A 119 -9.74 0.88 13.11
C LYS A 119 -8.23 0.68 13.05
N LEU A 120 -7.74 0.03 12.00
CA LEU A 120 -6.31 -0.20 11.77
C LEU A 120 -5.59 1.10 11.42
N GLU A 121 -6.22 1.93 10.59
CA GLU A 121 -5.69 3.24 10.22
C GLU A 121 -5.69 4.22 11.39
N GLU A 122 -6.76 4.26 12.18
CA GLU A 122 -6.86 5.07 13.39
C GLU A 122 -5.80 4.67 14.44
N GLY A 123 -5.49 3.38 14.56
CA GLY A 123 -4.42 2.89 15.44
C GLY A 123 -3.02 3.37 15.05
N LEU A 124 -2.73 3.50 13.75
CA LEU A 124 -1.45 4.06 13.28
C LEU A 124 -1.37 5.58 13.49
N ALA A 125 -2.48 6.30 13.30
CA ALA A 125 -2.53 7.74 13.53
C ALA A 125 -2.46 8.11 15.02
N GLY A 126 -3.02 7.27 15.90
CA GLY A 126 -3.03 7.46 17.35
C GLY A 126 -1.74 7.06 18.07
N GLY A 127 -0.85 6.30 17.42
CA GLY A 127 0.42 5.83 17.98
C GLY A 127 1.55 6.87 18.03
N GLY A 128 1.28 8.12 17.65
CA GLY A 128 2.23 9.24 17.67
C GLY A 128 2.30 10.01 18.99
N GLY A 129 1.93 9.39 20.12
CA GLY A 129 1.94 10.06 21.42
C GLY A 129 2.12 9.07 22.56
N THR A 130 3.39 8.81 22.91
CA THR A 130 4.03 9.00 24.23
C THR A 130 5.41 8.35 24.19
#